data_AF-A0A3S1HCQ2-F1
#
_entry.id   AF-A0A3S1HCQ2-F1
#
_cell.length_a   1.000
_cell.length_b   1.000
_cell.length_c   1.000
_cell.angle_alpha   90.00
_cell.angle_beta   90.00
_cell.angle_gamma   90.00
#
_symmetry.space_group_name_H-M   'P 1'
#
loop_
_entity.id
_entity.type
_entity.pdbx_description
1 polymer ?
#
loop_
_entity_poly.entity_id
_entity_poly.type
_entity_poly.pdbx_seq_one_letter_code
_entity_poly.pdbx_strand_id
1 'polypeptide(L)'
;NATGTNTGNITTNGRGAIGMLVESIGGGGGDGGGAAGIVSIGGTAGGGGKGGTVIANVGGTITTGADGSGDGAHGVLAQSVGGGGGNGGFALSVAPAVAVAIGGGGGTGGNAGAVNVNQAATGPTVDTNGRSAIGILAQSVG
;
A
#
# COMPACT_ATOMS: atom_id res chain seq x y z
N ASN A 1 -5.79 7.78 -4.94
CA ASN A 1 -6.40 8.52 -3.83
C ASN A 1 -7.56 7.70 -3.32
N ALA A 2 -7.72 7.60 -2.00
CA ALA A 2 -8.83 6.90 -1.38
C ALA A 2 -9.44 7.77 -0.29
N THR A 3 -10.77 7.85 -0.27
CA THR A 3 -11.52 8.56 0.76
C THR A 3 -12.62 7.65 1.28
N GLY A 4 -12.63 7.42 2.59
CA GLY A 4 -13.71 6.73 3.29
C GLY A 4 -14.38 7.68 4.27
N THR A 5 -15.72 7.67 4.32
CA THR A 5 -16.50 8.46 5.28
C THR A 5 -17.51 7.55 5.96
N ASN A 6 -17.43 7.43 7.28
CA ASN A 6 -18.48 6.81 8.09
C ASN A 6 -19.33 7.91 8.73
N THR A 7 -20.65 7.84 8.57
CA THR A 7 -21.61 8.77 9.20
C THR A 7 -22.53 8.05 10.20
N GLY A 8 -22.41 6.74 10.37
CA GLY A 8 -23.25 5.93 11.24
C GLY A 8 -22.46 5.11 12.26
N ASN A 9 -23.12 4.22 12.97
CA ASN A 9 -22.45 3.35 13.93
C ASN A 9 -21.97 2.07 13.23
N ILE A 10 -20.68 1.75 13.37
CA ILE A 10 -20.08 0.49 12.92
C ILE A 10 -19.77 -0.33 14.17
N THR A 11 -20.27 -1.56 14.23
CA THR A 11 -19.95 -2.51 15.29
C THR A 11 -19.42 -3.80 14.67
N THR A 12 -18.23 -4.22 15.06
CA THR A 12 -17.65 -5.51 14.66
C THR A 12 -17.32 -6.37 15.88
N ASN A 13 -17.40 -7.68 15.69
CA ASN A 13 -17.08 -8.71 16.68
C ASN A 13 -15.98 -9.62 16.14
N GLY A 14 -15.29 -10.32 17.03
CA GLY A 14 -14.29 -11.30 16.64
C GLY A 14 -12.87 -10.76 16.48
N ARG A 15 -11.92 -11.70 16.54
CA ARG A 15 -10.48 -11.48 16.43
C ARG A 15 -10.10 -10.89 15.08
N GLY A 16 -9.25 -9.86 15.08
CA GLY A 16 -8.72 -9.24 13.86
C GLY A 16 -9.74 -8.43 13.05
N ALA A 17 -10.96 -8.22 13.58
CA ALA A 17 -11.98 -7.46 12.89
C ALA A 17 -11.54 -6.01 12.65
N ILE A 18 -11.81 -5.49 11.46
CA ILE A 18 -11.53 -4.11 11.08
C ILE A 18 -12.85 -3.34 10.99
N GLY A 19 -12.96 -2.21 11.68
CA GLY A 19 -14.14 -1.35 11.61
C GLY A 19 -14.22 -0.59 10.29
N MET A 20 -13.15 0.14 9.95
CA MET A 20 -13.02 0.86 8.68
C MET A 20 -11.63 0.62 8.09
N LEU A 21 -11.59 0.25 6.80
CA LEU A 21 -10.37 0.19 5.99
C LEU A 21 -10.45 1.24 4.87
N VAL A 22 -9.44 2.09 4.76
CA VAL A 22 -9.26 3.02 3.64
C VAL A 22 -7.84 2.90 3.10
N GLU A 23 -7.70 2.41 1.88
CA GLU A 23 -6.39 2.08 1.33
C GLU A 23 -6.18 2.66 -0.08
N SER A 24 -5.01 3.22 -0.33
CA SER A 24 -4.54 3.58 -1.66
C SER A 24 -3.16 2.96 -1.90
N ILE A 25 -3.13 1.91 -2.72
CA ILE A 25 -1.89 1.23 -3.13
C ILE A 25 -1.49 1.69 -4.54
N GLY A 26 -0.23 2.09 -4.70
CA GLY A 26 0.39 2.33 -6.00
C GLY A 26 0.65 1.02 -6.74
N GLY A 27 0.36 0.97 -8.04
CA GLY A 27 0.63 -0.22 -8.87
C GLY A 27 2.12 -0.54 -8.96
N GLY A 28 2.48 -1.80 -9.18
CA GLY A 28 3.87 -2.17 -9.43
C GLY A 28 4.40 -1.63 -10.77
N GLY A 29 5.72 -1.47 -10.87
CA GLY A 29 6.42 -1.20 -12.12
C GLY A 29 6.49 -2.45 -13.01
N GLY A 30 6.56 -2.24 -14.33
CA GLY A 30 6.75 -3.34 -15.29
C GLY A 30 8.22 -3.72 -15.47
N ASP A 31 8.50 -4.99 -15.69
CA ASP A 31 9.85 -5.46 -15.98
C ASP A 31 10.31 -5.01 -17.38
N GLY A 32 11.61 -4.74 -17.50
CA GLY A 32 12.25 -4.44 -18.78
C GLY A 32 12.38 -5.70 -19.65
N GLY A 33 12.16 -5.55 -20.96
CA GLY A 33 12.32 -6.67 -21.91
C GLY A 33 13.76 -7.14 -22.04
N GLY A 34 13.96 -8.45 -22.23
CA GLY A 34 15.29 -9.01 -22.50
C GLY A 34 15.78 -8.74 -23.92
N ALA A 35 17.10 -8.76 -24.14
CA ALA A 35 17.72 -8.59 -25.45
C ALA A 35 18.79 -9.64 -25.74
N ALA A 36 18.92 -10.05 -27.01
CA ALA A 36 19.95 -10.97 -27.49
C ALA A 36 20.56 -10.50 -28.82
N GLY A 37 21.88 -10.60 -28.99
CA GLY A 37 22.58 -10.20 -30.23
C GLY A 37 24.10 -10.22 -30.12
N ILE A 38 24.81 -9.61 -31.07
CA ILE A 38 26.29 -9.43 -31.00
C ILE A 38 26.63 -8.31 -30.02
N VAL A 39 25.91 -7.19 -30.09
CA VAL A 39 25.85 -6.18 -29.05
C VAL A 39 24.42 -6.15 -28.53
N SER A 40 24.24 -6.38 -27.23
CA SER A 40 22.91 -6.43 -26.62
C SER A 40 22.80 -5.51 -25.42
N ILE A 41 21.65 -4.84 -25.33
CA ILE A 41 21.29 -3.95 -24.22
C ILE A 41 19.87 -4.32 -23.78
N GLY A 42 19.72 -4.76 -22.54
CA GLY A 42 18.43 -5.09 -21.96
C GLY A 42 17.56 -3.85 -21.76
N GLY A 43 16.24 -4.01 -21.84
CA GLY A 43 15.28 -2.94 -21.64
C GLY A 43 15.28 -2.45 -20.19
N THR A 44 15.06 -1.15 -19.98
CA THR A 44 14.86 -0.58 -18.65
C THR A 44 13.47 -0.91 -18.13
N ALA A 45 13.35 -1.19 -16.83
CA ALA A 45 12.07 -1.41 -16.18
C ALA A 45 11.28 -0.09 -15.98
N GLY A 46 9.97 -0.22 -15.82
CA GLY A 46 9.09 0.85 -15.36
C GLY A 46 9.20 1.07 -13.85
N GLY A 47 9.05 2.31 -13.41
CA GLY A 47 8.91 2.64 -11.99
C GLY A 47 7.56 2.21 -11.42
N GLY A 48 7.50 2.03 -10.10
CA GLY A 48 6.28 1.80 -9.35
C GLY A 48 5.37 3.03 -9.31
N GLY A 49 4.07 2.79 -9.28
CA GLY A 49 3.04 3.80 -9.10
C GLY A 49 3.07 4.38 -7.69
N LYS A 50 2.67 5.65 -7.56
CA LYS A 50 2.57 6.30 -6.25
C LYS A 50 1.31 5.85 -5.52
N GLY A 51 1.43 5.63 -4.21
CA GLY A 51 0.28 5.60 -3.31
C GLY A 51 -0.39 6.96 -3.31
N GLY A 52 -1.73 6.98 -3.34
CA GLY A 52 -2.50 8.21 -3.33
C GLY A 52 -2.70 8.75 -1.92
N THR A 53 -3.17 9.99 -1.81
CA THR A 53 -3.61 10.51 -0.50
C THR A 53 -4.78 9.67 0.02
N VAL A 54 -4.75 9.38 1.32
CA VAL A 54 -5.80 8.65 2.04
C VAL A 54 -6.45 9.57 3.05
N ILE A 55 -7.79 9.63 3.00
CA ILE A 55 -8.60 10.41 3.93
C ILE A 55 -9.65 9.49 4.55
N ALA A 56 -9.57 9.25 5.86
CA ALA A 56 -10.59 8.54 6.61
C ALA A 56 -11.36 9.52 7.49
N ASN A 57 -12.64 9.76 7.19
CA ASN A 57 -13.51 10.62 7.96
C ASN A 57 -14.42 9.76 8.84
N VAL A 58 -14.29 9.91 10.15
CA VAL A 58 -15.10 9.19 11.13
C VAL A 58 -16.08 10.17 11.77
N GLY A 59 -17.27 10.21 11.20
CA GLY A 59 -18.41 11.01 11.65
C GLY A 59 -19.40 10.26 12.54
N GLY A 60 -19.33 8.93 12.60
CA GLY A 60 -20.11 8.08 13.52
C GLY A 60 -19.23 7.12 14.31
N THR A 61 -19.76 6.52 15.38
CA THR A 61 -18.99 5.67 16.30
C THR A 61 -18.56 4.36 15.63
N ILE A 62 -17.31 3.95 15.85
CA ILE A 62 -16.78 2.64 15.44
C ILE A 62 -16.44 1.87 16.70
N THR A 63 -17.04 0.71 16.90
CA THR A 63 -16.73 -0.22 17.98
C THR A 63 -16.26 -1.54 17.37
N THR A 64 -15.08 -2.00 17.76
CA THR A 64 -14.56 -3.31 17.34
C THR A 64 -14.27 -4.19 18.55
N GLY A 65 -14.47 -5.50 18.39
CA GLY A 65 -14.39 -6.45 19.50
C GLY A 65 -15.52 -6.27 20.52
N ALA A 66 -16.72 -5.86 20.09
CA ALA A 66 -17.80 -5.45 21.00
C ALA A 66 -18.29 -6.58 21.94
N ASP A 67 -18.14 -7.83 21.53
CA ASP A 67 -18.41 -9.03 22.34
C ASP A 67 -17.25 -9.44 23.28
N GLY A 68 -16.19 -8.62 23.35
CA GLY A 68 -14.98 -8.90 24.12
C GLY A 68 -13.97 -9.81 23.42
N SER A 69 -14.23 -10.23 22.17
CA SER A 69 -13.38 -11.18 21.44
C SER A 69 -12.44 -10.54 20.39
N GLY A 70 -12.21 -9.23 20.47
CA GLY A 70 -11.47 -8.45 19.45
C GLY A 70 -9.95 -8.45 19.54
N ASP A 71 -9.30 -9.56 19.95
CA ASP A 71 -7.84 -9.66 19.90
C ASP A 71 -7.31 -9.25 18.50
N GLY A 72 -6.37 -8.31 18.41
CA GLY A 72 -5.83 -7.80 17.15
C GLY A 72 -6.81 -7.01 16.27
N ALA A 73 -8.00 -6.64 16.77
CA ALA A 73 -8.95 -5.82 16.02
C ALA A 73 -8.39 -4.42 15.75
N HIS A 74 -8.83 -3.81 14.65
CA HIS A 74 -8.46 -2.45 14.28
C HIS A 74 -9.70 -1.59 14.10
N GLY A 75 -9.79 -0.45 14.78
CA GLY A 75 -10.91 0.47 14.61
C GLY A 75 -10.90 1.08 13.20
N VAL A 76 -9.86 1.87 12.92
CA VAL A 76 -9.60 2.45 11.60
C VAL A 76 -8.21 2.05 11.13
N LEU A 77 -8.16 1.42 9.96
CA LEU A 77 -6.93 1.17 9.22
C LEU A 77 -6.91 2.06 7.97
N ALA A 78 -5.99 3.02 7.94
CA ALA A 78 -5.82 3.96 6.84
C ALA A 78 -4.40 3.87 6.28
N GLN A 79 -4.24 3.47 5.02
CA GLN A 79 -2.93 3.15 4.46
C GLN A 79 -2.73 3.70 3.05
N SER A 80 -1.71 4.52 2.88
CA SER A 80 -1.17 4.88 1.58
C SER A 80 0.13 4.13 1.37
N VAL A 81 0.19 3.32 0.31
CA VAL A 81 1.34 2.47 0.02
C VAL A 81 1.83 2.76 -1.40
N GLY A 82 3.12 3.05 -1.53
CA GLY A 82 3.82 3.15 -2.80
C GLY A 82 4.03 1.79 -3.46
N GLY A 83 3.96 1.73 -4.79
CA GLY A 83 4.20 0.50 -5.53
C GLY A 83 5.70 0.20 -5.67
N GLY A 84 6.07 -1.08 -5.71
CA GLY A 84 7.44 -1.49 -6.02
C GLY A 84 7.83 -1.18 -7.49
N GLY A 85 9.11 -0.95 -7.76
CA GLY A 85 9.63 -0.82 -9.13
C GLY A 85 9.76 -2.16 -9.86
N GLY A 86 9.95 -2.12 -11.18
CA GLY A 86 10.21 -3.32 -11.99
C GLY A 86 11.69 -3.71 -12.05
N ASN A 87 11.97 -4.92 -12.52
CA ASN A 87 13.33 -5.41 -12.75
C ASN A 87 13.84 -5.04 -14.14
N GLY A 88 15.11 -4.68 -14.25
CA GLY A 88 15.75 -4.43 -15.54
C GLY A 88 15.83 -5.70 -16.39
N GLY A 89 15.73 -5.55 -17.70
CA GLY A 89 15.80 -6.66 -18.65
C GLY A 89 17.20 -7.25 -18.77
N PHE A 90 17.29 -8.57 -18.95
CA PHE A 90 18.57 -9.22 -19.17
C PHE A 90 19.14 -8.92 -20.57
N ALA A 91 20.46 -9.05 -20.71
CA ALA A 91 21.14 -8.95 -22.00
C ALA A 91 22.01 -10.18 -22.23
N LEU A 92 21.89 -10.78 -23.41
CA LEU A 92 22.70 -11.92 -23.85
C LEU A 92 23.49 -11.54 -25.10
N SER A 93 24.80 -11.66 -25.07
CA SER A 93 25.66 -11.40 -26.24
C SER A 93 26.36 -12.67 -26.69
N VAL A 94 26.28 -12.97 -28.00
CA VAL A 94 26.93 -14.14 -28.61
C VAL A 94 27.68 -13.71 -29.86
N ALA A 95 29.01 -13.71 -29.79
CA ALA A 95 29.89 -13.35 -30.91
C ALA A 95 31.27 -14.02 -30.80
N PRO A 96 31.93 -14.34 -31.92
CA PRO A 96 33.21 -15.06 -31.93
C PRO A 96 34.45 -14.19 -31.61
N ALA A 97 34.34 -12.86 -31.62
CA ALA A 97 35.48 -11.96 -31.41
C ALA A 97 35.23 -10.90 -30.33
N VAL A 98 34.19 -10.06 -30.49
CA VAL A 98 33.81 -9.05 -29.49
C VAL A 98 32.33 -9.19 -29.19
N ALA A 99 32.02 -9.42 -27.92
CA ALA A 99 30.69 -9.54 -27.36
C ALA A 99 30.50 -8.45 -26.31
N VAL A 100 29.41 -7.68 -26.40
CA VAL A 100 29.03 -6.67 -25.40
C VAL A 100 27.58 -6.91 -24.99
N ALA A 101 27.38 -7.14 -23.70
CA ALA A 101 26.06 -7.26 -23.07
C ALA A 101 25.94 -6.28 -21.91
N ILE A 102 24.89 -5.44 -21.93
CA ILE A 102 24.59 -4.49 -20.85
C ILE A 102 23.16 -4.76 -20.37
N GLY A 103 23.00 -5.16 -19.12
CA GLY A 103 21.67 -5.32 -18.53
C GLY A 103 20.89 -4.01 -18.48
N GLY A 104 19.57 -4.10 -18.51
CA GLY A 104 18.69 -2.96 -18.31
C GLY A 104 18.72 -2.46 -16.87
N GLY A 105 18.43 -1.18 -16.68
CA GLY A 105 18.22 -0.61 -15.35
C GLY A 105 16.90 -1.06 -14.73
N GLY A 106 16.89 -1.24 -13.40
CA GLY A 106 15.66 -1.45 -12.63
C GLY A 106 14.81 -0.17 -12.55
N GLY A 107 13.54 -0.36 -12.23
CA GLY A 107 12.59 0.73 -11.98
C GLY A 107 12.69 1.24 -10.55
N THR A 108 12.39 2.52 -10.34
CA THR A 108 12.28 3.10 -9.00
C THR A 108 11.01 2.61 -8.28
N GLY A 109 11.02 2.57 -6.95
CA GLY A 109 9.79 2.49 -6.17
C GLY A 109 8.91 3.73 -6.35
N GLY A 110 7.63 3.61 -6.02
CA GLY A 110 6.69 4.72 -5.94
C GLY A 110 6.57 5.23 -4.52
N ASN A 111 6.39 6.54 -4.33
CA ASN A 111 6.17 7.11 -3.00
C ASN A 111 4.73 6.89 -2.52
N ALA A 112 4.50 6.83 -1.21
CA ALA A 112 3.17 7.00 -0.63
C ALA A 112 2.68 8.45 -0.66
N GLY A 113 1.37 8.60 -0.50
CA GLY A 113 0.69 9.86 -0.24
C GLY A 113 0.48 10.10 1.26
N ALA A 114 0.01 11.30 1.60
CA ALA A 114 -0.36 11.62 2.97
C ALA A 114 -1.53 10.75 3.44
N VAL A 115 -1.55 10.43 4.73
CA VAL A 115 -2.68 9.78 5.39
C VAL A 115 -3.25 10.72 6.43
N ASN A 116 -4.52 11.06 6.28
CA ASN A 116 -5.26 11.88 7.21
C ASN A 116 -6.46 11.11 7.77
N VAL A 117 -6.56 11.04 9.09
CA VAL A 117 -7.71 10.46 9.79
C VAL A 117 -8.40 11.57 10.58
N ASN A 118 -9.59 11.95 10.12
CA ASN A 118 -10.39 13.02 10.70
C ASN A 118 -11.45 12.40 11.62
N GLN A 119 -11.31 12.62 12.92
CA GLN A 119 -12.29 12.25 13.94
C GLN A 119 -12.84 13.53 14.58
N ALA A 120 -14.16 13.62 14.76
CA ALA A 120 -14.74 14.77 15.44
C ALA A 120 -14.31 14.79 16.92
N ALA A 121 -14.08 15.99 17.46
CA ALA A 121 -13.59 16.16 18.84
C ALA A 121 -14.58 15.70 19.92
N THR A 122 -15.87 15.60 19.59
CA THR A 122 -16.95 15.18 20.49
C THR A 122 -17.99 14.36 19.74
N GLY A 123 -18.39 13.21 20.26
CA GLY A 123 -19.43 12.36 19.69
C GLY A 123 -18.89 11.02 19.16
N PRO A 124 -18.51 10.92 17.87
CA PRO A 124 -18.03 9.68 17.29
C PRO A 124 -16.73 9.26 17.99
N THR A 125 -16.73 8.03 18.51
CA THR A 125 -15.57 7.41 19.15
C THR A 125 -15.09 6.24 18.30
N VAL A 126 -13.79 5.95 18.37
CA VAL A 126 -13.24 4.68 17.88
C VAL A 126 -12.86 3.87 19.11
N ASP A 127 -13.71 2.91 19.45
CA ASP A 127 -13.55 2.00 20.58
C ASP A 127 -13.11 0.62 20.07
N THR A 128 -12.05 0.09 20.66
CA THR A 128 -11.35 -1.10 20.14
C THR A 128 -10.99 -2.00 21.31
N ASN A 129 -11.67 -3.14 21.38
CA ASN A 129 -11.60 -4.03 22.53
C ASN A 129 -10.83 -5.30 22.17
N GLY A 130 -9.98 -5.78 23.09
CA GLY A 130 -9.17 -6.99 22.92
C GLY A 130 -7.67 -6.74 23.00
N ARG A 131 -6.88 -7.80 23.15
CA ARG A 131 -5.42 -7.70 23.27
C ARG A 131 -4.79 -7.35 21.93
N SER A 132 -3.77 -6.48 21.95
CA SER A 132 -3.07 -6.02 20.73
C SER A 132 -3.98 -5.34 19.70
N ALA A 133 -5.15 -4.86 20.14
CA ALA A 133 -6.07 -4.12 19.28
C ALA A 133 -5.57 -2.67 19.09
N ILE A 134 -5.76 -2.11 17.89
CA ILE A 134 -5.34 -0.75 17.54
C ILE A 134 -6.56 0.11 17.23
N GLY A 135 -6.71 1.24 17.92
CA GLY A 135 -7.77 2.21 17.64
C GLY A 135 -7.69 2.75 16.22
N ILE A 136 -6.64 3.52 15.94
CA ILE A 136 -6.40 4.09 14.63
C ILE A 136 -4.97 3.76 14.22
N LEU A 137 -4.83 3.06 13.10
CA LEU A 137 -3.56 2.85 12.42
C LEU A 137 -3.57 3.65 11.12
N ALA A 138 -2.72 4.67 11.06
CA ALA A 138 -2.53 5.52 9.88
C ALA A 138 -1.08 5.39 9.39
N GLN A 139 -0.87 4.96 8.15
CA GLN A 139 0.48 4.71 7.63
C GLN A 139 0.66 5.21 6.20
N SER A 140 1.76 5.93 5.99
CA SER A 140 2.26 6.32 4.67
C SER A 140 3.57 5.58 4.43
N VAL A 141 3.55 4.60 3.52
CA VAL A 141 4.67 3.69 3.24
C VAL A 141 5.11 3.83 1.79
N GLY A 142 6.23 4.51 1.54
CA GLY A 142 6.83 4.66 0.21
C GLY A 142 7.95 3.68 -0.08
#